data_AF-A0A7V8BDX7-F1
#
_entry.id   AF-A0A7V8BDX7-F1
#
_cell.length_a   1.000
_cell.length_b   1.000
_cell.length_c   1.000
_cell.angle_alpha   90.00
_cell.angle_beta   90.00
_cell.angle_gamma   90.00
#
_symmetry.space_group_name_H-M   'P 1'
#
loop_
_entity.id
_entity.type
_entity.pdbx_description
1 polymer ?
#
loop_
_entity_poly.entity_id
_entity_poly.type
_entity_poly.pdbx_seq_one_letter_code
_entity_poly.pdbx_strand_id
1 'polypeptide(L)'
;MQIPTLHGLPEAARREWRALEAETDPQLLLEAALNFAQRQEAAGRLDAAAELYAAVIQEADAVGAEQVQPLRARAQAHLDAVLGRGAAGPRAEFLLRNLARQSSDPTMLFAMGAAGAVFRVTRLATLSRLVSTPHPGILTQLIGAGRLASLTGFALEAPAFTLAARLGSEALGRQQDWSGAALGRDIAS
;
A
#
# COMPACT_ATOMS: atom_id res chain seq x y z
N MET A 1 -12.29 -11.81 22.90
CA MET A 1 -11.65 -11.60 21.57
C MET A 1 -11.84 -12.79 20.63
N GLN A 2 -12.55 -12.60 19.50
CA GLN A 2 -12.57 -13.60 18.42
C GLN A 2 -11.23 -13.55 17.67
N ILE A 3 -10.64 -14.71 17.40
CA ILE A 3 -9.39 -14.81 16.63
C ILE A 3 -9.70 -14.32 15.21
N PRO A 4 -9.06 -13.23 14.73
CA PRO A 4 -9.15 -12.89 13.32
C PRO A 4 -8.69 -14.11 12.51
N THR A 5 -9.19 -14.32 11.31
CA THR A 5 -8.61 -15.33 10.43
C THR A 5 -7.23 -14.84 10.03
N LEU A 6 -6.21 -15.09 10.87
CA LEU A 6 -4.81 -14.64 10.78
C LEU A 6 -4.09 -15.24 9.55
N HIS A 7 -4.71 -15.14 8.37
CA HIS A 7 -4.23 -15.61 7.10
C HIS A 7 -2.97 -14.82 6.75
N GLY A 8 -1.90 -15.55 6.39
CA GLY A 8 -0.61 -14.94 6.06
C GLY A 8 0.29 -14.59 7.24
N LEU A 9 -0.12 -14.75 8.50
CA LEU A 9 0.82 -14.58 9.62
C LEU A 9 1.80 -15.77 9.71
N PRO A 10 3.10 -15.52 9.94
CA PRO A 10 4.07 -16.59 10.17
C PRO A 10 3.80 -17.29 11.51
N GLU A 11 4.30 -18.51 11.66
CA GLU A 11 4.10 -19.29 12.89
C GLU A 11 4.57 -18.58 14.15
N ALA A 12 5.68 -17.85 14.08
CA ALA A 12 6.19 -17.07 15.20
C ALA A 12 5.16 -16.03 15.69
N ALA A 13 4.55 -15.28 14.76
CA ALA A 13 3.52 -14.29 15.08
C ALA A 13 2.24 -14.94 15.61
N ARG A 14 1.87 -16.12 15.09
CA ARG A 14 0.73 -16.89 15.62
C ARG A 14 0.97 -17.37 17.04
N ARG A 15 2.19 -17.82 17.37
CA ARG A 15 2.54 -18.21 18.75
C ARG A 15 2.50 -17.03 19.70
N GLU A 16 3.01 -15.88 19.27
CA GLU A 16 2.96 -14.64 20.04
C GLU A 16 1.52 -14.20 20.30
N TRP A 17 0.66 -14.23 19.28
CA TRP A 17 -0.77 -13.94 19.45
C TRP A 17 -1.44 -14.83 20.50
N ARG A 18 -1.20 -16.15 20.44
CA ARG A 18 -1.70 -17.10 21.46
C ARG A 18 -1.17 -16.81 22.86
N ALA A 19 0.05 -16.28 22.98
CA ALA A 19 0.60 -15.89 24.27
C ALA A 19 -0.11 -14.64 24.81
N LEU A 20 -0.50 -13.69 23.93
CA LEU A 20 -1.30 -12.54 24.32
C LEU A 20 -2.70 -12.93 24.79
N GLU A 21 -3.32 -13.94 24.19
CA GLU A 21 -4.64 -14.44 24.59
C GLU A 21 -4.68 -15.01 26.02
N ALA A 22 -3.52 -15.35 26.61
CA ALA A 22 -3.43 -15.78 28.00
C ALA A 22 -3.50 -14.61 28.99
N GLU A 23 -3.44 -13.36 28.52
CA GLU A 23 -3.54 -12.17 29.35
C GLU A 23 -4.96 -12.03 29.92
N THR A 24 -5.05 -11.82 31.23
CA THR A 24 -6.34 -11.77 31.94
C THR A 24 -6.82 -10.33 32.12
N ASP A 25 -5.91 -9.36 32.18
CA ASP A 25 -6.28 -7.95 32.25
C ASP A 25 -6.71 -7.43 30.86
N PRO A 26 -7.96 -6.99 30.68
CA PRO A 26 -8.47 -6.55 29.38
C PRO A 26 -7.72 -5.31 28.86
N GLN A 27 -7.28 -4.41 29.73
CA GLN A 27 -6.54 -3.22 29.31
C GLN A 27 -5.15 -3.62 28.79
N LEU A 28 -4.47 -4.50 29.51
CA LEU A 28 -3.14 -4.98 29.12
C LEU A 28 -3.20 -5.82 27.84
N LEU A 29 -4.24 -6.65 27.70
CA LEU A 29 -4.52 -7.40 26.48
C LEU A 29 -4.70 -6.46 25.27
N LEU A 30 -5.55 -5.43 25.39
CA LEU A 30 -5.81 -4.48 24.32
C LEU A 30 -4.56 -3.69 23.93
N GLU A 31 -3.77 -3.25 24.91
CA GLU A 31 -2.51 -2.56 24.67
C GLU A 31 -1.49 -3.47 23.96
N ALA A 32 -1.34 -4.71 24.43
CA ALA A 32 -0.44 -5.67 23.82
C ALA A 32 -0.88 -6.06 22.39
N ALA A 33 -2.19 -6.23 22.17
CA ALA A 33 -2.78 -6.50 20.86
C ALA A 33 -2.58 -5.32 19.89
N LEU A 34 -2.76 -4.08 20.36
CA LEU A 34 -2.49 -2.87 19.57
C LEU A 34 -1.01 -2.79 19.15
N ASN A 35 -0.10 -3.03 20.09
CA ASN A 35 1.34 -3.05 19.81
C ASN A 35 1.70 -4.19 18.83
N PHE A 36 1.04 -5.34 18.94
CA PHE A 36 1.21 -6.45 18.00
C PHE A 36 0.73 -6.08 16.59
N ALA A 37 -0.43 -5.45 16.45
CA ALA A 37 -0.94 -4.96 15.17
C ALA A 37 0.04 -3.98 14.50
N GLN A 38 0.59 -3.03 15.27
CA GLN A 38 1.62 -2.10 14.78
C GLN A 38 2.89 -2.79 14.30
N ARG A 39 3.32 -3.88 14.95
CA ARG A 39 4.45 -4.70 14.46
C ARG A 39 4.12 -5.40 13.14
N GLN A 40 2.89 -5.87 12.96
CA GLN A 40 2.48 -6.46 11.67
C GLN A 40 2.42 -5.42 10.55
N GLU A 41 1.93 -4.22 10.84
CA GLU A 41 1.97 -3.07 9.93
C GLU A 41 3.43 -2.70 9.57
N ALA A 42 4.31 -2.67 10.57
CA ALA A 42 5.74 -2.45 10.37
C ALA A 42 6.42 -3.55 9.55
N ALA A 43 5.90 -4.78 9.61
CA ALA A 43 6.34 -5.90 8.77
C ALA A 43 5.71 -5.89 7.36
N GLY A 44 4.86 -4.91 7.03
CA GLY A 44 4.20 -4.79 5.73
C GLY A 44 3.00 -5.74 5.54
N ARG A 45 2.54 -6.40 6.60
CA ARG A 45 1.39 -7.33 6.56
C ARG A 45 0.10 -6.55 6.80
N LEU A 46 -0.25 -5.69 5.85
CA LEU A 46 -1.31 -4.69 6.02
C LEU A 46 -2.69 -5.32 6.24
N ASP A 47 -3.02 -6.43 5.56
CA ASP A 47 -4.30 -7.12 5.73
C ASP A 47 -4.45 -7.65 7.17
N ALA A 48 -3.44 -8.37 7.66
CA ALA A 48 -3.44 -8.88 9.02
C ALA A 48 -3.43 -7.74 10.06
N ALA A 49 -2.71 -6.64 9.81
CA ALA A 49 -2.72 -5.48 10.69
C ALA A 49 -4.10 -4.83 10.77
N ALA A 50 -4.79 -4.66 9.63
CA ALA A 50 -6.14 -4.12 9.57
C ALA A 50 -7.14 -4.99 10.35
N GLU A 51 -7.08 -6.32 10.18
CA GLU A 51 -7.89 -7.26 10.94
C GLU A 51 -7.64 -7.15 12.45
N LEU A 52 -6.37 -7.06 12.86
CA LEU A 52 -6.00 -6.91 14.27
C LEU A 52 -6.48 -5.58 14.87
N TYR A 53 -6.35 -4.47 14.14
CA TYR A 53 -6.90 -3.19 14.61
C TYR A 53 -8.42 -3.24 14.74
N ALA A 54 -9.13 -3.85 13.79
CA ALA A 54 -10.57 -4.05 13.87
C ALA A 54 -10.97 -4.89 15.09
N ALA A 55 -10.22 -5.95 15.39
CA ALA A 55 -10.45 -6.78 16.58
C ALA A 55 -10.22 -6.01 17.88
N VAL A 56 -9.17 -5.16 17.96
CA VAL A 56 -8.93 -4.28 19.12
C VAL A 56 -10.07 -3.29 19.31
N ILE A 57 -10.59 -2.69 18.24
CA ILE A 57 -11.72 -1.74 18.31
C ILE A 57 -12.97 -2.45 18.84
N GLN A 58 -13.31 -3.62 18.29
CA GLN A 58 -14.47 -4.40 18.71
C GLN A 58 -14.38 -4.81 20.18
N GLU A 59 -13.22 -5.28 20.63
CA GLU A 59 -13.02 -5.69 22.02
C GLU A 59 -13.04 -4.49 22.97
N ALA A 60 -12.44 -3.35 22.59
CA ALA A 60 -12.51 -2.12 23.38
C ALA A 60 -13.95 -1.59 23.51
N ASP A 61 -14.75 -1.71 22.44
CA ASP A 61 -16.19 -1.38 22.45
C ASP A 61 -16.97 -2.32 23.38
N ALA A 62 -16.62 -3.60 23.42
CA ALA A 62 -17.23 -4.58 24.32
C ALA A 62 -16.89 -4.34 25.80
N VAL A 63 -15.66 -3.91 26.11
CA VAL A 63 -15.24 -3.56 27.47
C VAL A 63 -15.94 -2.28 27.96
N GLY A 64 -16.11 -1.29 27.09
CA GLY A 64 -16.88 -0.07 27.37
C GLY A 64 -16.30 0.84 28.48
N ALA A 65 -15.09 0.55 28.97
CA ALA A 65 -14.44 1.33 30.03
C ALA A 65 -13.81 2.61 29.48
N GLU A 66 -13.86 3.71 30.25
CA GLU A 66 -13.28 4.99 29.84
C GLU A 66 -11.76 4.88 29.62
N GLN A 67 -11.08 4.03 30.40
CA GLN A 67 -9.65 3.80 30.31
C GLN A 67 -9.21 3.17 28.98
N VAL A 68 -10.09 2.45 28.29
CA VAL A 68 -9.77 1.82 27.00
C VAL A 68 -10.10 2.71 25.80
N GLN A 69 -10.81 3.82 25.98
CA GLN A 69 -11.16 4.75 24.91
C GLN A 69 -9.94 5.30 24.15
N PRO A 70 -8.82 5.67 24.81
CA PRO A 70 -7.62 6.08 24.09
C PRO A 70 -7.03 4.98 23.21
N LEU A 71 -7.08 3.72 23.65
CA LEU A 71 -6.59 2.57 22.87
C LEU A 71 -7.47 2.33 21.64
N ARG A 72 -8.80 2.40 21.82
CA ARG A 72 -9.78 2.33 20.73
C ARG A 72 -9.55 3.43 19.69
N ALA A 73 -9.40 4.68 20.14
CA ALA A 73 -9.19 5.82 19.25
C ALA A 73 -7.89 5.69 18.45
N ARG A 74 -6.81 5.20 19.08
CA ARG A 74 -5.55 4.91 18.38
C ARG A 74 -5.71 3.79 17.36
N ALA A 75 -6.34 2.67 17.74
CA ALA A 75 -6.59 1.55 16.83
C ALA A 75 -7.40 2.01 15.59
N GLN A 76 -8.44 2.82 15.79
CA GLN A 76 -9.24 3.41 14.71
C GLN A 76 -8.40 4.30 13.80
N ALA A 77 -7.57 5.18 14.36
CA ALA A 77 -6.72 6.07 13.57
C ALA A 77 -5.72 5.29 12.69
N HIS A 78 -5.15 4.20 13.21
CA HIS A 78 -4.28 3.32 12.44
C HIS A 78 -5.05 2.53 11.36
N LEU A 79 -6.21 1.97 11.70
CA LEU A 79 -7.06 1.27 10.72
C LEU A 79 -7.46 2.19 9.57
N ASP A 80 -7.89 3.41 9.89
CA ASP A 80 -8.23 4.42 8.90
C ASP A 80 -7.04 4.74 8.01
N ALA A 81 -5.85 4.92 8.59
CA ALA A 81 -4.63 5.17 7.81
C ALA A 81 -4.30 4.02 6.84
N VAL A 82 -4.39 2.77 7.30
CA VAL A 82 -4.16 1.56 6.48
C VAL A 82 -5.20 1.45 5.35
N LEU A 83 -6.46 1.80 5.62
CA LEU A 83 -7.54 1.80 4.63
C LEU A 83 -7.58 3.07 3.75
N GLY A 84 -6.65 4.01 3.94
CA GLY A 84 -6.61 5.29 3.20
C GLY A 84 -7.71 6.29 3.60
N ARG A 85 -8.40 6.06 4.72
CA ARG A 85 -9.48 6.89 5.29
C ARG A 85 -8.97 7.78 6.44
N GLY A 86 -9.83 8.66 6.95
CA GLY A 86 -9.53 9.50 8.10
C GLY A 86 -8.70 10.75 7.81
N ALA A 87 -8.07 11.31 8.85
CA ALA A 87 -7.38 12.59 8.79
C ALA A 87 -6.15 12.55 7.86
N ALA A 88 -5.85 13.69 7.22
CA ALA A 88 -4.72 13.79 6.28
C ALA A 88 -3.35 13.57 6.95
N GLY A 89 -3.18 13.95 8.23
CA GLY A 89 -1.92 13.82 8.97
C GLY A 89 -1.45 12.37 9.12
N PRO A 90 -2.19 11.51 9.85
CA PRO A 90 -1.82 10.10 10.03
C PRO A 90 -1.66 9.35 8.71
N ARG A 91 -2.50 9.67 7.70
CA ARG A 91 -2.36 9.10 6.35
C ARG A 91 -1.05 9.52 5.68
N ALA A 92 -0.71 10.80 5.70
CA ALA A 92 0.53 11.28 5.12
C ALA A 92 1.75 10.64 5.80
N GLU A 93 1.72 10.51 7.13
CA GLU A 93 2.76 9.81 7.88
C GLU A 93 2.88 8.34 7.47
N PHE A 94 1.76 7.62 7.41
CA PHE A 94 1.73 6.22 6.96
C PHE A 94 2.30 6.07 5.55
N LEU A 95 1.83 6.91 4.60
CA LEU A 95 2.29 6.88 3.22
C LEU A 95 3.78 7.22 3.10
N LEU A 96 4.26 8.25 3.80
CA LEU A 96 5.68 8.62 3.79
C LEU A 96 6.57 7.54 4.40
N ARG A 97 6.13 6.93 5.50
CA ARG A 97 6.85 5.83 6.15
C ARG A 97 6.90 4.60 5.24
N ASN A 98 5.78 4.27 4.60
CA ASN A 98 5.72 3.17 3.65
C ASN A 98 6.57 3.46 2.41
N LEU A 99 6.51 4.67 1.87
CA LEU A 99 7.34 5.12 0.75
C LEU A 99 8.83 5.05 1.10
N ALA A 100 9.24 5.54 2.28
CA ALA A 100 10.63 5.49 2.73
C ALA A 100 11.14 4.04 2.87
N ARG A 101 10.26 3.13 3.32
CA ARG A 101 10.56 1.69 3.38
C ARG A 101 10.71 1.11 1.98
N GLN A 102 9.78 1.40 1.08
CA GLN A 102 9.82 0.93 -0.31
C GLN A 102 11.01 1.51 -1.08
N SER A 103 11.39 2.77 -0.85
CA SER A 103 12.58 3.38 -1.45
C SER A 103 13.89 2.79 -0.95
N SER A 104 13.86 1.98 0.11
CA SER A 104 15.02 1.24 0.61
C SER A 104 15.07 -0.20 0.05
N ASP A 105 14.02 -0.66 -0.65
CA ASP A 105 14.01 -1.95 -1.35
C ASP A 105 14.61 -1.75 -2.76
N PRO A 106 15.75 -2.39 -3.07
CA PRO A 106 16.39 -2.29 -4.38
C PRO A 106 15.46 -2.72 -5.53
N THR A 107 14.54 -3.66 -5.26
CA THR A 107 13.54 -4.11 -6.24
C THR A 107 12.58 -2.98 -6.61
N MET A 108 12.09 -2.26 -5.61
CA MET A 108 11.14 -1.16 -5.80
C MET A 108 11.82 0.06 -6.42
N LEU A 109 13.07 0.34 -6.05
CA LEU A 109 13.87 1.38 -6.72
C LEU A 109 14.05 1.08 -8.21
N PHE A 110 14.34 -0.18 -8.56
CA PHE A 110 14.43 -0.61 -9.95
C PHE A 110 13.08 -0.46 -10.68
N ALA A 111 11.98 -0.90 -10.06
CA ALA A 111 10.64 -0.79 -10.62
C ALA A 111 10.22 0.67 -10.83
N MET A 112 10.45 1.56 -9.85
CA MET A 112 10.20 3.01 -9.97
C MET A 112 11.06 3.64 -11.06
N GLY A 113 12.34 3.25 -11.15
CA GLY A 113 13.25 3.71 -12.21
C GLY A 113 12.79 3.29 -13.60
N ALA A 114 12.39 2.04 -13.76
CA ALA A 114 11.86 1.49 -15.00
C ALA A 114 10.54 2.16 -15.41
N ALA A 115 9.60 2.30 -14.48
CA ALA A 115 8.33 3.00 -14.72
C ALA A 115 8.57 4.47 -15.14
N GLY A 116 9.47 5.17 -14.46
CA GLY A 116 9.87 6.53 -14.81
C GLY A 116 10.52 6.63 -16.20
N ALA A 117 11.29 5.64 -16.61
CA ALA A 117 11.86 5.58 -17.96
C ALA A 117 10.77 5.37 -19.02
N VAL A 118 9.84 4.44 -18.80
CA VAL A 118 8.71 4.20 -19.70
C VAL A 118 7.84 5.45 -19.85
N PHE A 119 7.51 6.13 -18.74
CA PHE A 119 6.78 7.40 -18.78
C PHE A 119 7.52 8.45 -19.62
N ARG A 120 8.83 8.63 -19.43
CA ARG A 120 9.63 9.59 -20.20
C ARG A 120 9.68 9.26 -21.68
N VAL A 121 9.87 7.99 -22.05
CA VAL A 121 9.87 7.53 -23.45
C VAL A 121 8.50 7.76 -24.09
N THR A 122 7.42 7.41 -23.39
CA THR A 122 6.05 7.56 -23.88
C THR A 122 5.69 9.04 -24.05
N ARG A 123 6.10 9.90 -23.10
CA ARG A 123 5.96 11.35 -23.19
C ARG A 123 6.77 11.93 -24.36
N LEU A 124 7.99 11.47 -24.58
CA LEU A 124 8.80 11.87 -25.74
C LEU A 124 8.17 11.44 -27.06
N ALA A 125 7.67 10.21 -27.16
CA ALA A 125 7.01 9.69 -28.35
C ALA A 125 5.71 10.46 -28.68
N THR A 126 4.90 10.75 -27.66
CA THR A 126 3.67 11.54 -27.83
C THR A 126 3.98 12.99 -28.21
N LEU A 127 4.96 13.64 -27.57
CA LEU A 127 5.40 14.98 -27.96
C LEU A 127 6.00 15.01 -29.37
N SER A 128 6.81 14.02 -29.74
CA SER A 128 7.38 13.88 -31.08
C SER A 128 6.29 13.78 -32.15
N ARG A 129 5.26 12.96 -31.90
CA ARG A 129 4.11 12.83 -32.79
C ARG A 129 3.31 14.12 -32.89
N LEU A 130 3.09 14.83 -31.78
CA LEU A 130 2.33 16.08 -31.77
C LEU A 130 3.05 17.22 -32.50
N VAL A 131 4.38 17.31 -32.38
CA VAL A 131 5.22 18.29 -33.11
C VAL A 131 5.21 18.03 -34.62
N SER A 132 5.06 16.78 -35.06
CA SER A 132 5.00 16.42 -36.49
C SER A 132 3.67 16.72 -37.19
N THR A 133 2.64 17.16 -36.45
CA THR A 133 1.31 17.50 -37.00
C THR A 133 1.19 19.02 -37.22
N PRO A 134 1.10 19.51 -38.48
CA PRO A 134 1.02 20.94 -38.74
C PRO A 134 -0.34 21.51 -38.31
N HIS A 135 -0.33 22.47 -37.38
CA HIS A 135 -1.53 23.19 -36.95
C HIS A 135 -1.24 24.69 -36.71
N PRO A 136 -2.20 25.60 -37.00
CA PRO A 136 -2.01 27.03 -36.88
C PRO A 136 -2.18 27.47 -35.41
N GLY A 137 -1.17 27.27 -34.56
CA GLY A 137 -1.20 27.75 -33.17
C GLY A 137 -0.23 27.05 -32.22
N ILE A 138 1.07 27.33 -32.33
CA ILE A 138 2.16 26.65 -31.60
C ILE A 138 2.02 26.73 -30.06
N LEU A 139 1.59 27.89 -29.53
CA LEU A 139 1.46 28.12 -28.08
C LEU A 139 0.30 27.34 -27.44
N THR A 140 -0.86 27.30 -28.11
CA THR A 140 -2.04 26.56 -27.65
C THR A 140 -1.82 25.05 -27.75
N GLN A 141 -1.07 24.62 -28.78
CA GLN A 141 -0.72 23.23 -29.00
C GLN A 141 0.26 22.71 -27.94
N LEU A 142 1.27 23.47 -27.53
CA LEU A 142 2.22 23.04 -26.48
C LEU A 142 1.57 22.84 -25.11
N ILE A 143 0.68 23.75 -24.70
CA ILE A 143 -0.01 23.67 -23.39
C ILE A 143 -1.08 22.57 -23.40
N GLY A 144 -1.82 22.42 -24.50
CA GLY A 144 -2.84 21.38 -24.67
C GLY A 144 -2.25 19.97 -24.83
N ALA A 145 -1.20 19.83 -25.64
CA ALA A 145 -0.46 18.58 -25.85
C ALA A 145 0.18 18.07 -24.55
N GLY A 146 0.74 18.98 -23.74
CA GLY A 146 1.33 18.61 -22.45
C GLY A 146 0.32 17.96 -21.50
N ARG A 147 -0.92 18.43 -21.47
CA ARG A 147 -1.97 17.87 -20.60
C ARG A 147 -2.52 16.54 -21.10
N LEU A 148 -2.72 16.38 -22.41
CA LEU A 148 -3.16 15.12 -23.01
C LEU A 148 -2.08 14.02 -22.96
N ALA A 149 -0.81 14.40 -23.15
CA ALA A 149 0.33 13.48 -22.98
C ALA A 149 0.47 13.01 -21.53
N SER A 150 0.22 13.88 -20.55
CA SER A 150 0.21 13.49 -19.14
C SER A 150 -0.94 12.53 -18.81
N LEU A 151 -2.14 12.72 -19.37
CA LEU A 151 -3.28 11.82 -19.15
C LEU A 151 -3.06 10.43 -19.77
N THR A 152 -2.50 10.37 -20.98
CA THR A 152 -2.17 9.10 -21.64
C THR A 152 -1.00 8.38 -20.99
N GLY A 153 0.01 9.12 -20.52
CA GLY A 153 1.11 8.58 -19.72
C GLY A 153 0.62 7.95 -18.41
N PHE A 154 -0.29 8.62 -17.71
CA PHE A 154 -0.89 8.13 -16.46
C PHE A 154 -1.74 6.86 -16.68
N ALA A 155 -2.49 6.79 -17.78
CA ALA A 155 -3.29 5.61 -18.14
C ALA A 155 -2.45 4.35 -18.44
N LEU A 156 -1.19 4.54 -18.87
CA LEU A 156 -0.25 3.45 -19.13
C LEU A 156 0.64 3.12 -17.93
N GLU A 157 0.65 3.97 -16.91
CA GLU A 157 1.56 3.88 -15.77
C GLU A 157 1.24 2.67 -14.89
N ALA A 158 -0.05 2.38 -14.66
CA ALA A 158 -0.49 1.23 -13.88
C ALA A 158 0.00 -0.12 -14.48
N PRO A 159 -0.32 -0.50 -15.73
CA PRO A 159 0.15 -1.77 -16.28
C PRO A 159 1.68 -1.82 -16.48
N ALA A 160 2.32 -0.68 -16.75
CA ALA A 160 3.77 -0.61 -16.86
C ALA A 160 4.47 -0.84 -15.52
N PHE A 161 3.92 -0.30 -14.43
CA PHE A 161 4.45 -0.51 -13.08
C PHE A 161 4.33 -1.97 -12.67
N THR A 162 3.19 -2.61 -12.92
CA THR A 162 2.96 -4.02 -12.62
C THR A 162 3.95 -4.92 -13.38
N LEU A 163 4.15 -4.67 -14.68
CA LEU A 163 5.11 -5.43 -15.49
C LEU A 163 6.56 -5.21 -15.05
N ALA A 164 6.95 -3.98 -14.72
CA ALA A 164 8.29 -3.66 -14.25
C ALA A 164 8.61 -4.28 -12.88
N ALA A 165 7.66 -4.24 -11.94
CA ALA A 165 7.80 -4.85 -10.62
C ALA A 165 7.95 -6.38 -10.71
N ARG A 166 7.26 -7.00 -11.68
CA ARG A 166 7.37 -8.43 -11.97
C ARG A 166 8.73 -8.81 -12.55
N LEU A 167 9.17 -8.11 -13.60
CA LEU A 167 10.50 -8.31 -14.20
C LEU A 167 11.64 -8.08 -13.21
N GLY A 168 11.54 -7.05 -12.35
CA GLY A 168 12.52 -6.81 -11.30
C GLY A 168 12.57 -7.93 -10.25
N SER A 169 11.41 -8.53 -9.92
CA SER A 169 11.34 -9.67 -9.01
C SER A 169 11.96 -10.94 -9.61
N GLU A 170 11.75 -11.19 -10.91
CA GLU A 170 12.39 -12.29 -11.64
C GLU A 170 13.92 -12.11 -11.75
N ALA A 171 14.38 -10.89 -12.04
CA ALA A 171 15.82 -10.58 -12.12
C ALA A 171 16.55 -10.81 -10.78
N LEU A 172 15.82 -10.75 -9.66
CA LEU A 172 16.31 -11.05 -8.31
C LEU A 172 16.08 -12.51 -7.90
N GLY A 173 15.68 -13.38 -8.83
CA GLY A 173 15.53 -14.82 -8.63
C GLY A 173 14.23 -15.27 -7.96
N ARG A 174 13.22 -14.39 -7.86
CA ARG A 174 11.89 -14.79 -7.37
C ARG A 174 11.08 -15.36 -8.54
N GLN A 175 10.61 -16.60 -8.42
CA GLN A 175 9.70 -17.18 -9.42
C GLN A 175 8.34 -16.48 -9.37
N GLN A 176 7.84 -16.06 -10.53
CA GLN A 176 6.52 -15.46 -10.67
C GLN A 176 5.64 -16.21 -11.67
N ASP A 177 4.33 -16.22 -11.42
CA ASP A 177 3.35 -16.85 -12.28
C ASP A 177 2.88 -15.88 -13.38
N TRP A 178 3.26 -16.16 -14.63
CA TRP A 178 2.91 -15.38 -15.83
C TRP A 178 1.54 -15.74 -16.43
N SER A 179 0.73 -16.55 -15.75
CA SER A 179 -0.60 -16.91 -16.25
C SER A 179 -1.44 -15.66 -16.55
N GLY A 180 -2.19 -15.69 -17.66
CA GLY A 180 -3.07 -14.58 -18.05
C GLY A 180 -4.11 -14.22 -16.99
N ALA A 181 -4.49 -15.19 -16.15
CA ALA A 181 -5.38 -14.99 -15.01
C ALA A 181 -4.71 -14.24 -13.84
N ALA A 182 -3.40 -14.40 -13.62
CA ALA A 182 -2.64 -13.63 -12.63
C ALA A 182 -2.41 -12.19 -13.12
N LEU A 183 -2.02 -12.02 -14.38
CA LEU A 183 -1.86 -10.71 -15.01
C LEU A 183 -3.17 -9.90 -15.04
N GLY A 184 -4.28 -10.52 -15.38
CA GLY A 184 -5.59 -9.86 -15.39
C GLY A 184 -6.05 -9.40 -14.01
N ARG A 185 -5.64 -10.09 -12.94
CA ARG A 185 -5.95 -9.72 -11.55
C ARG A 185 -5.13 -8.50 -11.12
N ASP A 186 -3.83 -8.49 -11.41
CA ASP A 186 -2.92 -7.41 -11.01
C ASP A 186 -3.12 -6.11 -11.81
N ILE A 187 -3.70 -6.19 -13.01
CA ILE A 187 -4.05 -5.00 -13.82
C ILE A 187 -5.41 -4.41 -13.42
N ALA A 188 -6.30 -5.23 -12.87
CA ALA A 188 -7.64 -4.82 -12.48
C ALA A 188 -7.75 -4.36 -11.01
N SER A 189 -6.79 -4.72 -10.17
CA SER A 189 -6.64 -4.26 -8.77
C SER A 189 -6.02 -2.87 -8.69
#